data_AF-A0A2G8JLL9-F1
#
_entry.id   AF-A0A2G8JLL9-F1
#
_cell.length_a   1.000
_cell.length_b   1.000
_cell.length_c   1.000
_cell.angle_alpha   90.00
_cell.angle_beta   90.00
_cell.angle_gamma   90.00
#
_symmetry.space_group_name_H-M   'P 1'
#
loop_
_entity.id
_entity.type
_entity.pdbx_description
1 polymer ?
#
loop_
_entity_poly.entity_id
_entity_poly.type
_entity_poly.pdbx_seq_one_letter_code
_entity_poly.pdbx_strand_id
1 'polypeptide(L)'
;EEELTFVKFMKNHKCYEIIPTSSKLVVFDVTLRVKKAFFALVHNGVRAAPLWDSQKQDFVGMLTITDFINILHHYYNSATIKIDQLEEHKIETWRDVLKDKARPLVFIDPDMSLFEAVKKLVQEKIHRLPVVDENTGNVIYILTHKRILKFLALLKSEIRIPSFLKKSLRELNIGTMSNVATVSVISVGVFRWQTVNTKDRSSVELNSPGTRDHPSDVELLVSSQRVLYICNPAKEEGSTLQFKSYF
;
A
#
# COMPACT_ATOMS: atom_id res chain seq x y z
N GLU A 1 -27.41 3.41 20.67
CA GLU A 1 -26.83 2.08 20.96
C GLU A 1 -26.36 1.34 19.70
N GLU A 2 -27.12 1.39 18.59
CA GLU A 2 -26.75 0.74 17.30
C GLU A 2 -25.42 1.24 16.70
N GLU A 3 -25.09 2.53 16.87
CA GLU A 3 -23.90 3.16 16.28
C GLU A 3 -22.58 2.52 16.74
N LEU A 4 -22.57 1.90 17.93
CA LEU A 4 -21.39 1.27 18.50
C LEU A 4 -21.30 -0.23 18.20
N THR A 5 -22.18 -0.79 17.37
CA THR A 5 -22.22 -2.25 17.16
C THR A 5 -20.91 -2.78 16.58
N PHE A 6 -20.36 -2.14 15.53
CA PHE A 6 -19.05 -2.51 14.98
C PHE A 6 -17.91 -2.25 15.96
N VAL A 7 -18.00 -1.19 16.76
CA VAL A 7 -16.99 -0.88 17.78
C VAL A 7 -16.96 -1.98 18.85
N LYS A 8 -18.11 -2.37 19.39
CA LYS A 8 -18.24 -3.47 20.36
C LYS A 8 -17.73 -4.78 19.75
N PHE A 9 -18.13 -5.07 18.51
CA PHE A 9 -17.66 -6.26 17.79
C PHE A 9 -16.13 -6.29 17.68
N MET A 10 -15.52 -5.22 17.16
CA MET A 10 -14.06 -5.15 16.98
C MET A 10 -13.28 -5.11 18.30
N LYS A 11 -13.88 -4.65 19.41
CA LYS A 11 -13.28 -4.72 20.74
C LYS A 11 -13.24 -6.14 21.30
N ASN A 12 -14.21 -6.98 20.91
CA ASN A 12 -14.33 -8.35 21.37
C ASN A 12 -13.54 -9.38 20.54
N HIS A 13 -12.96 -8.96 19.41
CA HIS A 13 -12.16 -9.82 18.55
C HIS A 13 -10.70 -9.37 18.57
N LYS A 14 -9.78 -10.33 18.68
CA LYS A 14 -8.34 -10.10 18.69
C LYS A 14 -7.76 -10.03 17.28
N CYS A 15 -6.58 -9.40 17.15
CA CYS A 15 -5.83 -9.37 15.91
C CYS A 15 -5.44 -10.77 15.44
N TYR A 16 -5.20 -11.70 16.35
CA TYR A 16 -4.88 -13.09 16.01
C TYR A 16 -5.98 -13.78 15.16
N GLU A 17 -7.25 -13.48 15.42
CA GLU A 17 -8.39 -14.17 14.79
C GLU A 17 -8.53 -13.88 13.28
N ILE A 18 -7.92 -12.78 12.80
CA ILE A 18 -7.92 -12.43 11.37
C ILE A 18 -6.73 -13.04 10.62
N ILE A 19 -5.73 -13.56 11.35
CA ILE A 19 -4.54 -14.14 10.76
C ILE A 19 -4.96 -15.48 10.14
N PRO A 20 -4.72 -15.70 8.84
CA PRO A 20 -5.05 -16.98 8.22
C PRO A 20 -4.17 -18.08 8.81
N THR A 21 -4.67 -19.32 8.79
CA THR A 21 -3.94 -20.51 9.26
C THR A 21 -2.55 -20.66 8.62
N SER A 22 -2.39 -20.20 7.39
CA SER A 22 -1.10 -20.11 6.72
C SER A 22 -0.99 -18.81 5.93
N SER A 23 0.16 -18.14 6.05
CA SER A 23 0.50 -16.99 5.22
C SER A 23 1.98 -16.96 4.89
N LYS A 24 2.30 -16.28 3.79
CA LYS A 24 3.68 -15.99 3.39
C LYS A 24 4.01 -14.57 3.81
N LEU A 25 5.11 -14.41 4.53
CA LEU A 25 5.70 -13.12 4.86
C LEU A 25 7.07 -13.00 4.17
N VAL A 26 7.34 -11.84 3.59
CA VAL A 26 8.66 -11.49 3.04
C VAL A 26 9.23 -10.39 3.90
N VAL A 27 10.45 -10.58 4.38
CA VAL A 27 11.22 -9.60 5.17
C VAL A 27 12.50 -9.28 4.39
N PHE A 28 12.90 -8.02 4.40
CA PHE A 28 14.16 -7.60 3.76
C PHE A 28 15.12 -7.04 4.79
N ASP A 29 16.38 -7.42 4.66
CA ASP A 29 17.47 -6.73 5.36
C ASP A 29 17.68 -5.33 4.77
N VAL A 30 17.95 -4.33 5.61
CA VAL A 30 18.17 -2.94 5.18
C VAL A 30 19.38 -2.76 4.25
N THR A 31 20.33 -3.70 4.26
CA THR A 31 21.49 -3.68 3.35
C THR A 31 21.14 -4.17 1.93
N LEU A 32 19.94 -4.73 1.72
CA LEU A 32 19.48 -5.20 0.41
C LEU A 32 19.35 -4.02 -0.57
N ARG A 33 19.73 -4.25 -1.82
CA ARG A 33 19.56 -3.29 -2.92
C ARG A 33 18.07 -3.06 -3.21
N VAL A 34 17.68 -1.80 -3.40
CA VAL A 34 16.27 -1.41 -3.65
C VAL A 34 15.70 -2.12 -4.87
N LYS A 35 16.46 -2.21 -5.98
CA LYS A 35 16.06 -2.92 -7.20
C LYS A 35 15.71 -4.38 -6.92
N LYS A 36 16.54 -5.09 -6.14
CA LYS A 36 16.30 -6.50 -5.77
C LYS A 36 15.08 -6.64 -4.87
N ALA A 37 14.91 -5.74 -3.91
CA ALA A 37 13.74 -5.71 -3.03
C ALA A 37 12.44 -5.55 -3.84
N PHE A 38 12.44 -4.65 -4.83
CA PHE A 38 11.28 -4.46 -5.72
C PHE A 38 10.94 -5.74 -6.51
N PHE A 39 11.93 -6.36 -7.16
CA PHE A 39 11.70 -7.62 -7.87
C PHE A 39 11.19 -8.73 -6.94
N ALA A 40 11.74 -8.81 -5.73
CA ALA A 40 11.29 -9.77 -4.74
C ALA A 40 9.84 -9.54 -4.32
N LEU A 41 9.37 -8.29 -4.19
CA LEU A 41 7.97 -7.97 -3.92
C LEU A 41 7.05 -8.45 -5.06
N VAL A 42 7.40 -8.12 -6.31
CA VAL A 42 6.63 -8.49 -7.51
C VAL A 42 6.58 -10.01 -7.67
N HIS A 43 7.73 -10.68 -7.64
CA HIS A 43 7.82 -12.14 -7.79
C HIS A 43 7.05 -12.88 -6.70
N ASN A 44 7.02 -12.33 -5.48
CA ASN A 44 6.27 -12.93 -4.39
C ASN A 44 4.79 -12.54 -4.35
N GLY A 45 4.33 -11.64 -5.21
CA GLY A 45 2.95 -11.13 -5.19
C GLY A 45 2.61 -10.38 -3.90
N VAL A 46 3.61 -9.83 -3.21
CA VAL A 46 3.44 -9.06 -1.97
C VAL A 46 3.69 -7.59 -2.25
N ARG A 47 2.92 -6.73 -1.60
CA ARG A 47 2.95 -5.28 -1.86
C ARG A 47 3.70 -4.49 -0.79
N ALA A 48 4.28 -5.18 0.19
CA ALA A 48 5.15 -4.64 1.21
C ALA A 48 5.88 -5.75 1.96
N ALA A 49 6.96 -5.36 2.63
CA ALA A 49 7.79 -6.21 3.47
C ALA A 49 8.25 -5.41 4.72
N PRO A 50 8.30 -6.02 5.91
CA PRO A 50 9.04 -5.46 7.04
C PRO A 50 10.53 -5.37 6.72
N LEU A 51 11.19 -4.40 7.34
CA LEU A 51 12.61 -4.14 7.22
C LEU A 51 13.34 -4.55 8.49
N TRP A 52 14.29 -5.46 8.34
CA TRP A 52 15.15 -5.95 9.41
C TRP A 52 16.51 -5.27 9.35
N ASP A 53 16.98 -4.74 10.48
CA ASP A 53 18.32 -4.19 10.63
C ASP A 53 19.19 -5.20 11.37
N SER A 54 20.07 -5.89 10.63
CA SER A 54 20.96 -6.90 11.22
C SER A 54 21.97 -6.34 12.22
N GLN A 55 22.28 -5.04 12.20
CA GLN A 55 23.18 -4.46 13.20
C GLN A 55 22.45 -4.18 14.52
N LYS A 56 21.21 -3.70 14.42
CA LYS A 56 20.36 -3.43 15.60
C LYS A 56 19.62 -4.67 16.11
N GLN A 57 19.56 -5.72 15.31
CA GLN A 57 18.74 -6.92 15.55
C GLN A 57 17.28 -6.55 15.81
N ASP A 58 16.72 -5.65 15.00
CA ASP A 58 15.36 -5.13 15.19
C ASP A 58 14.66 -4.78 13.87
N PHE A 59 13.33 -4.78 13.90
CA PHE A 59 12.49 -4.33 12.79
C PHE A 59 12.38 -2.79 12.78
N VAL A 60 13.08 -2.18 11.84
CA VAL A 60 13.22 -0.72 11.79
C VAL A 60 12.14 -0.03 10.97
N GLY A 61 11.29 -0.75 10.24
CA GLY A 61 10.24 -0.12 9.42
C GLY A 61 9.55 -1.05 8.43
N MET A 62 8.83 -0.46 7.48
CA MET A 62 8.15 -1.14 6.40
C MET A 62 8.63 -0.58 5.06
N LEU A 63 8.86 -1.47 4.09
CA LEU A 63 9.05 -1.10 2.68
C LEU A 63 7.75 -1.39 1.93
N THR A 64 7.23 -0.38 1.25
CA THR A 64 5.96 -0.43 0.53
C THR A 64 6.11 0.08 -0.90
N ILE A 65 5.10 -0.14 -1.73
CA ILE A 65 4.99 0.49 -3.06
C ILE A 65 5.12 2.03 -2.96
N THR A 66 4.70 2.62 -1.82
CA THR A 66 4.81 4.06 -1.60
C THR A 66 6.25 4.54 -1.59
N ASP A 67 7.12 3.79 -0.94
CA ASP A 67 8.54 4.09 -0.88
C ASP A 67 9.16 4.00 -2.28
N PHE A 68 8.78 2.99 -3.06
CA PHE A 68 9.26 2.82 -4.43
C PHE A 68 8.84 3.99 -5.35
N ILE A 69 7.61 4.49 -5.24
CA ILE A 69 7.18 5.66 -6.01
C ILE A 69 7.97 6.91 -5.60
N ASN A 70 8.25 7.08 -4.30
CA ASN A 70 9.06 8.18 -3.80
C ASN A 70 10.51 8.10 -4.30
N ILE A 71 11.07 6.88 -4.37
CA ILE A 71 12.39 6.59 -4.95
C ILE A 71 12.43 7.05 -6.40
N LEU A 72 11.59 6.48 -7.26
CA LEU A 72 11.58 6.79 -8.68
C LEU A 72 11.44 8.30 -8.93
N HIS A 73 10.56 8.95 -8.17
CA HIS A 73 10.33 10.38 -8.29
C HIS A 73 11.55 11.24 -7.93
N HIS A 74 12.30 10.86 -6.89
CA HIS A 74 13.51 11.58 -6.49
C HIS A 74 14.55 11.56 -7.61
N TYR A 75 14.81 10.39 -8.20
CA TYR A 75 15.76 10.23 -9.29
C TYR A 75 15.28 10.90 -10.59
N TYR A 76 13.98 10.86 -10.88
CA TYR A 76 13.44 11.45 -12.12
C TYR A 76 13.49 12.99 -12.14
N ASN A 77 13.41 13.64 -10.98
CA ASN A 77 13.47 15.11 -10.89
C ASN A 77 14.89 15.67 -10.73
N SER A 78 15.85 14.84 -10.35
CA SER A 78 17.26 15.25 -10.29
C SER A 78 17.85 15.20 -11.70
N ALA A 79 17.98 16.36 -12.35
CA ALA A 79 18.56 16.48 -13.71
C ALA A 79 20.01 15.94 -13.84
N THR A 80 20.66 15.63 -12.73
CA THR A 80 22.07 15.22 -12.64
C THR A 80 22.26 13.73 -12.35
N ILE A 81 21.25 13.04 -11.81
CA ILE A 81 21.40 11.65 -11.35
C ILE A 81 20.78 10.71 -12.39
N LYS A 82 21.63 9.89 -13.02
CA LYS A 82 21.16 8.83 -13.92
C LYS A 82 20.43 7.75 -13.13
N ILE A 83 19.35 7.22 -13.70
CA ILE A 83 18.56 6.14 -13.09
C ILE A 83 19.40 4.87 -12.86
N ASP A 84 20.48 4.70 -13.64
CA ASP A 84 21.50 3.67 -13.48
C ASP A 84 22.08 3.62 -12.05
N GLN A 85 22.10 4.75 -11.32
CA GLN A 85 22.57 4.77 -9.93
C GLN A 85 21.58 4.11 -8.96
N LEU A 86 20.28 4.05 -9.27
CA LEU A 86 19.27 3.38 -8.46
C LEU A 86 19.57 1.89 -8.28
N GLU A 87 20.27 1.29 -9.24
CA GLU A 87 20.64 -0.13 -9.20
C GLU A 87 21.60 -0.48 -8.05
N GLU A 88 22.41 0.49 -7.62
CA GLU A 88 23.43 0.32 -6.60
C GLU A 88 22.98 0.77 -5.21
N HIS A 89 21.87 1.51 -5.09
CA HIS A 89 21.38 1.99 -3.80
C HIS A 89 20.77 0.87 -2.95
N LYS A 90 21.11 0.90 -1.66
CA LYS A 90 20.56 0.02 -0.62
C LYS A 90 19.35 0.64 0.04
N ILE A 91 18.51 -0.19 0.67
CA ILE A 91 17.34 0.28 1.42
C ILE A 91 17.77 1.26 2.53
N GLU A 92 18.83 0.96 3.28
CA GLU A 92 19.37 1.84 4.34
C GLU A 92 19.73 3.24 3.81
N THR A 93 20.44 3.33 2.69
CA THR A 93 20.84 4.61 2.08
C THR A 93 19.63 5.43 1.65
N TRP A 94 18.59 4.76 1.17
CA TRP A 94 17.36 5.44 0.77
C TRP A 94 16.56 5.95 1.97
N ARG A 95 16.49 5.17 3.05
CA ARG A 95 15.85 5.61 4.30
C ARG A 95 16.52 6.84 4.88
N ASP A 96 17.84 6.93 4.73
CA ASP A 96 18.63 8.08 5.13
C ASP A 96 18.29 9.34 4.32
N VAL A 97 18.07 9.21 3.02
CA VAL A 97 17.58 10.29 2.14
C VAL A 97 16.18 10.76 2.55
N LEU A 98 15.37 9.86 3.12
CA LEU A 98 14.03 10.15 3.63
C LEU A 98 14.00 10.48 5.14
N LYS A 99 15.13 10.82 5.79
CA LYS A 99 15.23 11.04 7.25
C LYS A 99 14.13 11.93 7.84
N ASP A 100 13.70 12.98 7.14
CA ASP A 100 12.60 13.87 7.59
C ASP A 100 11.21 13.19 7.63
N LYS A 101 11.09 11.98 7.08
CA LYS A 101 9.87 11.15 7.03
C LYS A 101 10.04 9.77 7.68
N ALA A 102 11.23 9.45 8.21
CA ALA A 102 11.49 8.15 8.81
C ALA A 102 10.75 8.03 10.15
N ARG A 103 9.55 7.47 10.11
CA ARG A 103 8.77 7.16 11.32
C ARG A 103 9.22 5.83 11.92
N PRO A 104 9.21 5.68 13.25
CA PRO A 104 9.37 4.39 13.90
C PRO A 104 8.38 3.36 13.36
N LEU A 105 8.74 2.07 13.44
CA LEU A 105 7.81 1.01 13.09
C LEU A 105 6.59 1.03 13.99
N VAL A 106 5.41 1.19 13.40
CA VAL A 106 4.14 1.00 14.08
C VAL A 106 3.74 -0.45 13.91
N PHE A 107 3.56 -1.17 15.00
CA PHE A 107 3.10 -2.57 15.03
C PHE A 107 1.97 -2.78 16.03
N ILE A 108 1.40 -3.98 16.08
CA ILE A 108 0.41 -4.38 17.06
C ILE A 108 0.64 -5.82 17.52
N ASP A 109 0.38 -6.09 18.79
CA ASP A 109 0.45 -7.44 19.35
C ASP A 109 -0.78 -8.29 18.91
N PRO A 110 -0.62 -9.61 18.64
CA PRO A 110 -1.72 -10.50 18.26
C PRO A 110 -2.90 -10.52 19.24
N ASP A 111 -2.66 -10.35 20.54
CA ASP A 111 -3.71 -10.40 21.57
C ASP A 111 -4.49 -9.09 21.72
N MET A 112 -4.03 -8.01 21.06
CA MET A 112 -4.74 -6.74 21.04
C MET A 112 -6.00 -6.80 20.18
N SER A 113 -7.01 -6.02 20.56
CA SER A 113 -8.28 -5.98 19.84
C SER A 113 -8.15 -5.43 18.41
N LEU A 114 -9.00 -5.89 17.50
CA LEU A 114 -9.12 -5.35 16.14
C LEU A 114 -9.47 -3.85 16.13
N PHE A 115 -10.17 -3.38 17.18
CA PHE A 115 -10.48 -1.95 17.33
C PHE A 115 -9.20 -1.10 17.46
N GLU A 116 -8.26 -1.52 18.31
CA GLU A 116 -6.97 -0.82 18.44
C GLU A 116 -6.16 -0.90 17.15
N ALA A 117 -6.26 -2.01 16.40
CA ALA A 117 -5.62 -2.15 15.09
C ALA A 117 -6.16 -1.14 14.06
N VAL A 118 -7.48 -1.01 13.94
CA VAL A 118 -8.14 -0.03 13.07
C VAL A 118 -7.76 1.40 13.48
N LYS A 119 -7.77 1.67 14.79
CA LYS A 119 -7.37 2.96 15.34
C LYS A 119 -5.94 3.32 14.97
N LYS A 120 -4.97 2.40 15.13
CA LYS A 120 -3.57 2.60 14.69
C LYS A 120 -3.48 2.86 13.19
N LEU A 121 -4.15 2.08 12.34
CA LEU A 121 -4.17 2.27 10.88
C LEU A 121 -4.64 3.69 10.49
N VAL A 122 -5.70 4.17 11.13
CA VAL A 122 -6.29 5.49 10.84
C VAL A 122 -5.44 6.63 11.41
N GLN A 123 -5.02 6.54 12.67
CA GLN A 123 -4.27 7.60 13.36
C GLN A 123 -2.88 7.80 12.74
N GLU A 124 -2.18 6.71 12.45
CA GLU A 124 -0.84 6.76 11.86
C GLU A 124 -0.87 6.98 10.34
N LYS A 125 -2.07 6.93 9.73
CA LYS A 125 -2.31 7.02 8.29
C LYS A 125 -1.51 5.99 7.50
N ILE A 126 -1.50 4.75 7.99
CA ILE A 126 -0.78 3.64 7.37
C ILE A 126 -1.76 2.59 6.85
N HIS A 127 -1.41 1.93 5.76
CA HIS A 127 -2.29 0.91 5.16
C HIS A 127 -1.93 -0.52 5.55
N ARG A 128 -0.80 -0.67 6.25
CA ARG A 128 -0.16 -1.93 6.57
C ARG A 128 0.34 -1.86 7.99
N LEU A 129 -0.26 -2.66 8.85
CA LEU A 129 0.08 -2.73 10.26
C LEU A 129 0.66 -4.14 10.51
N PRO A 130 1.98 -4.28 10.67
CA PRO A 130 2.56 -5.56 11.05
C PRO A 130 2.03 -5.99 12.42
N VAL A 131 1.67 -7.26 12.51
CA VAL A 131 1.36 -7.95 13.76
C VAL A 131 2.66 -8.60 14.22
N VAL A 132 3.14 -8.21 15.39
CA VAL A 132 4.41 -8.67 15.98
C VAL A 132 4.09 -9.35 17.29
N ASP A 133 4.56 -10.58 17.46
CA ASP A 133 4.50 -11.26 18.75
C ASP A 133 5.63 -10.74 19.63
N GLU A 134 5.30 -9.98 20.67
CA GLU A 134 6.29 -9.35 21.56
C GLU A 134 7.13 -10.39 22.33
N ASN A 135 6.62 -11.61 22.53
CA ASN A 135 7.36 -12.67 23.23
C ASN A 135 8.51 -13.21 22.40
N THR A 136 8.33 -13.30 21.08
CA THR A 136 9.34 -13.87 20.17
C THR A 136 10.05 -12.82 19.32
N GLY A 137 9.53 -11.59 19.26
CA GLY A 137 10.00 -10.52 18.37
C GLY A 137 9.66 -10.75 16.90
N ASN A 138 8.89 -11.80 16.56
CA ASN A 138 8.62 -12.15 15.17
C ASN A 138 7.43 -11.37 14.61
N VAL A 139 7.58 -10.88 13.38
CA VAL A 139 6.44 -10.43 12.59
C VAL A 139 5.69 -11.67 12.09
N ILE A 140 4.45 -11.84 12.52
CA ILE A 140 3.63 -13.01 12.18
C ILE A 140 2.68 -12.75 11.00
N TYR A 141 2.24 -11.51 10.82
CA TYR A 141 1.30 -11.14 9.75
C TYR A 141 1.34 -9.64 9.44
N ILE A 142 0.75 -9.23 8.32
CA ILE A 142 0.54 -7.82 7.98
C ILE A 142 -0.96 -7.55 7.82
N LEU A 143 -1.52 -6.82 8.77
CA LEU A 143 -2.91 -6.41 8.77
C LEU A 143 -3.14 -5.26 7.78
N THR A 144 -4.30 -5.28 7.11
CA THR A 144 -4.69 -4.24 6.15
C THR A 144 -6.18 -3.93 6.27
N HIS A 145 -6.57 -2.71 5.88
CA HIS A 145 -7.98 -2.30 5.79
C HIS A 145 -8.84 -3.31 5.02
N LYS A 146 -8.35 -3.81 3.87
CA LYS A 146 -9.06 -4.80 3.03
C LYS A 146 -9.36 -6.09 3.80
N ARG A 147 -8.40 -6.58 4.59
CA ARG A 147 -8.58 -7.82 5.37
C ARG A 147 -9.58 -7.62 6.50
N ILE A 148 -9.48 -6.50 7.22
CA ILE A 148 -10.42 -6.16 8.30
C ILE A 148 -11.85 -6.04 7.75
N LEU A 149 -12.05 -5.32 6.65
CA LEU A 149 -13.37 -5.22 6.01
C LEU A 149 -13.89 -6.57 5.53
N LYS A 150 -13.03 -7.43 4.97
CA LYS A 150 -13.42 -8.79 4.58
C LYS A 150 -13.85 -9.63 5.79
N PHE A 151 -13.12 -9.53 6.91
CA PHE A 151 -13.46 -10.21 8.16
C PHE A 151 -14.82 -9.76 8.71
N LEU A 152 -15.06 -8.44 8.78
CA LEU A 152 -16.36 -7.89 9.19
C LEU A 152 -17.50 -8.32 8.26
N ALA A 153 -17.24 -8.42 6.96
CA ALA A 153 -18.24 -8.87 5.99
C ALA A 153 -18.56 -10.36 6.11
N LEU A 154 -17.57 -11.20 6.42
CA LEU A 154 -17.74 -12.64 6.63
C LEU A 154 -18.55 -12.93 7.90
N LEU A 155 -18.29 -12.18 8.98
CA LEU A 155 -18.99 -12.34 10.26
C LEU A 155 -20.24 -11.45 10.37
N LYS A 156 -20.76 -10.97 9.24
CA LYS A 156 -21.94 -10.10 9.21
C LYS A 156 -23.18 -10.74 9.82
N SER A 157 -23.31 -12.07 9.78
CA SER A 157 -24.39 -12.80 10.44
C SER A 157 -24.36 -12.70 11.97
N GLU A 158 -23.18 -12.49 12.55
CA GLU A 158 -22.97 -12.36 13.99
C GLU A 158 -23.11 -10.90 14.46
N ILE A 159 -23.11 -9.95 13.51
CA ILE A 159 -23.21 -8.53 13.77
C ILE A 159 -24.67 -8.09 13.57
N ARG A 160 -25.28 -7.51 14.59
CA ARG A 160 -26.58 -6.84 14.43
C ARG A 160 -26.43 -5.70 13.43
N ILE A 161 -27.06 -5.82 12.27
CA ILE A 161 -26.93 -4.86 11.15
C ILE A 161 -27.52 -3.51 11.57
N PRO A 162 -26.70 -2.45 11.72
CA PRO A 162 -27.22 -1.15 12.12
C PRO A 162 -28.05 -0.50 11.01
N SER A 163 -29.05 0.31 11.40
CA SER A 163 -29.93 1.02 10.48
C SER A 163 -29.17 1.94 9.50
N PHE A 164 -28.05 2.52 9.91
CA PHE A 164 -27.26 3.42 9.07
C PHE A 164 -26.67 2.75 7.82
N LEU A 165 -26.53 1.41 7.78
CA LEU A 165 -26.06 0.70 6.57
C LEU A 165 -27.09 0.72 5.42
N LYS A 166 -28.33 1.13 5.70
CA LYS A 166 -29.37 1.30 4.67
C LYS A 166 -29.37 2.69 4.04
N LYS A 167 -28.63 3.64 4.62
CA LYS A 167 -28.52 5.02 4.13
C LYS A 167 -27.57 5.09 2.94
N SER A 168 -27.78 6.08 2.07
CA SER A 168 -26.87 6.31 0.94
C SER A 168 -25.50 6.84 1.41
N LEU A 169 -24.44 6.63 0.61
CA LEU A 169 -23.11 7.17 0.93
C LEU A 169 -23.13 8.70 1.07
N ARG A 170 -24.01 9.38 0.32
CA ARG A 170 -24.21 10.83 0.39
C ARG A 170 -24.81 11.26 1.73
N GLU A 171 -25.82 10.56 2.22
CA GLU A 171 -26.43 10.83 3.54
C GLU A 171 -25.44 10.63 4.69
N LEU A 172 -24.54 9.65 4.56
CA LEU A 172 -23.53 9.35 5.56
C LEU A 172 -22.28 10.23 5.45
N ASN A 173 -22.18 11.06 4.40
CA ASN A 173 -20.99 11.85 4.08
C ASN A 173 -19.70 11.00 4.06
N ILE A 174 -19.79 9.78 3.52
CA ILE A 174 -18.67 8.85 3.42
C ILE A 174 -17.95 9.04 2.08
N GLY A 175 -16.66 9.29 2.14
CA GLY A 175 -15.78 9.45 0.98
C GLY A 175 -15.38 10.92 0.74
N THR A 176 -14.44 11.11 -0.19
CA THR A 176 -13.95 12.44 -0.57
C THR A 176 -14.55 12.82 -1.92
N MET A 177 -15.50 13.77 -1.91
CA MET A 177 -16.23 14.19 -3.11
C MET A 177 -15.65 15.46 -3.77
N SER A 178 -14.70 16.13 -3.10
CA SER A 178 -14.06 17.36 -3.57
C SER A 178 -12.55 17.19 -3.72
N ASN A 179 -11.94 17.98 -4.60
CA ASN A 179 -10.52 17.90 -4.93
C ASN A 179 -10.09 16.48 -5.32
N VAL A 180 -10.95 15.74 -6.02
CA VAL A 180 -10.62 14.40 -6.51
C VAL A 180 -9.44 14.51 -7.46
N ALA A 181 -8.41 13.71 -7.19
CA ALA A 181 -7.21 13.70 -8.00
C ALA A 181 -7.55 12.88 -9.24
N THR A 182 -7.32 13.49 -10.40
CA THR A 182 -7.57 12.88 -11.70
C THR A 182 -6.34 13.01 -12.57
N VAL A 183 -6.18 12.08 -13.51
CA VAL A 183 -5.14 12.09 -14.53
C VAL A 183 -5.83 11.92 -15.88
N SER A 184 -5.47 12.79 -16.83
CA SER A 184 -5.96 12.69 -18.19
C SER A 184 -5.00 11.88 -19.05
N VAL A 185 -5.50 10.86 -19.74
CA VAL A 185 -4.70 10.10 -20.72
C VAL A 185 -4.64 10.93 -22.00
N ILE A 186 -3.45 11.43 -22.35
CA ILE A 186 -3.30 12.34 -23.51
C ILE A 186 -3.01 11.56 -24.81
N SER A 187 -2.48 10.34 -24.74
CA SER A 187 -2.32 9.43 -25.90
C SER A 187 -2.01 8.00 -25.43
N VAL A 188 -2.50 6.99 -26.16
CA VAL A 188 -2.09 5.58 -25.97
C VAL A 188 -0.64 5.43 -26.42
N GLY A 189 0.22 4.81 -25.61
CA GLY A 189 1.59 4.45 -25.99
C GLY A 189 2.69 5.44 -25.61
N VAL A 190 2.40 6.55 -24.95
CA VAL A 190 3.44 7.45 -24.40
C VAL A 190 3.44 7.38 -22.88
N PHE A 191 4.53 6.83 -22.30
CA PHE A 191 4.80 6.91 -20.87
C PHE A 191 4.99 8.37 -20.48
N ARG A 192 3.96 9.00 -19.88
CA ARG A 192 4.07 10.35 -19.35
C ARG A 192 3.86 10.32 -17.84
N TRP A 193 4.92 10.63 -17.10
CA TRP A 193 4.81 10.97 -15.68
C TRP A 193 3.89 12.18 -15.53
N GLN A 194 2.72 11.98 -14.93
CA GLN A 194 1.85 13.08 -14.54
C GLN A 194 1.90 13.26 -13.03
N THR A 195 2.43 14.41 -12.62
CA THR A 195 2.49 14.80 -11.22
C THR A 195 1.13 15.26 -10.75
N VAL A 196 0.35 14.35 -10.15
CA VAL A 196 -0.90 14.72 -9.47
C VAL A 196 -0.67 14.78 -7.97
N ASN A 197 -0.93 15.95 -7.37
CA ASN A 197 -0.82 16.14 -5.94
C ASN A 197 -1.91 15.34 -5.21
N THR A 198 -1.53 14.26 -4.56
CA THR A 198 -2.47 13.26 -3.99
C THR A 198 -2.26 13.04 -2.50
N LYS A 199 -1.77 14.05 -1.77
CA LYS A 199 -1.40 13.98 -0.34
C LYS A 199 -2.28 12.98 0.44
N ASP A 200 -1.66 11.90 0.93
CA ASP A 200 -2.25 10.82 1.72
C ASP A 200 -3.31 9.93 1.01
N ARG A 201 -3.27 9.79 -0.33
CA ARG A 201 -4.22 8.95 -1.10
C ARG A 201 -3.65 7.63 -1.61
N SER A 202 -4.53 6.63 -1.70
CA SER A 202 -4.23 5.24 -2.10
C SER A 202 -4.46 4.97 -3.59
N SER A 203 -5.12 5.87 -4.31
CA SER A 203 -5.52 5.73 -5.72
C SER A 203 -5.83 7.10 -6.35
N VAL A 204 -5.90 7.14 -7.68
CA VAL A 204 -6.30 8.30 -8.50
C VAL A 204 -7.17 7.83 -9.64
N GLU A 205 -8.09 8.69 -10.04
CA GLU A 205 -9.08 8.40 -11.06
C GLU A 205 -8.59 8.73 -12.47
N LEU A 206 -8.92 7.85 -13.42
CA LEU A 206 -8.61 8.01 -14.83
C LEU A 206 -9.70 8.78 -15.53
N ASN A 207 -9.34 9.88 -16.18
CA ASN A 207 -10.26 10.62 -17.02
C ASN A 207 -9.87 10.45 -18.50
N SER A 208 -10.64 9.68 -19.25
CA SER A 208 -10.53 9.57 -20.71
C SER A 208 -11.55 10.51 -21.38
N PRO A 209 -11.13 11.40 -22.29
CA PRO A 209 -12.09 12.15 -23.10
C PRO A 209 -12.68 11.19 -24.14
N GLY A 210 -13.87 10.65 -23.89
CA GLY A 210 -14.76 10.16 -24.95
C GLY A 210 -15.25 8.70 -24.95
N THR A 211 -14.75 7.80 -24.10
CA THR A 211 -15.26 6.40 -24.06
C THR A 211 -15.07 5.79 -22.68
N ARG A 212 -16.12 5.16 -22.13
CA ARG A 212 -16.11 4.37 -20.88
C ARG A 212 -15.48 2.98 -21.07
N ASP A 213 -14.64 2.80 -22.09
CA ASP A 213 -13.88 1.56 -22.24
C ASP A 213 -12.60 1.70 -21.42
N HIS A 214 -12.67 1.16 -20.21
CA HIS A 214 -11.50 0.97 -19.36
C HIS A 214 -10.65 -0.16 -19.96
N PRO A 215 -9.38 0.07 -20.33
CA PRO A 215 -8.49 -1.03 -20.66
C PRO A 215 -8.36 -1.89 -19.40
N SER A 216 -8.62 -3.19 -19.52
CA SER A 216 -8.66 -4.17 -18.42
C SER A 216 -7.31 -4.32 -17.69
N ASP A 217 -6.24 -3.79 -18.28
CA ASP A 217 -4.84 -4.10 -17.94
C ASP A 217 -4.01 -2.86 -17.55
N VAL A 218 -4.62 -1.87 -16.89
CA VAL A 218 -3.91 -0.72 -16.31
C VAL A 218 -3.68 -0.95 -14.82
N GLU A 219 -2.44 -1.22 -14.42
CA GLU A 219 -2.08 -1.32 -13.01
C GLU A 219 -1.69 0.07 -12.48
N LEU A 220 -2.63 0.72 -11.80
CA LEU A 220 -2.41 2.01 -11.13
C LEU A 220 -1.61 1.78 -9.84
N LEU A 221 -0.30 2.03 -9.89
CA LEU A 221 0.50 2.12 -8.68
C LEU A 221 0.32 3.51 -8.10
N VAL A 222 -0.48 3.62 -7.03
CA VAL A 222 -0.68 4.89 -6.34
C VAL A 222 -0.07 4.81 -4.95
N SER A 223 0.75 5.81 -4.69
CA SER A 223 1.36 6.09 -3.40
C SER A 223 0.82 7.40 -2.88
N SER A 224 0.82 7.53 -1.55
CA SER A 224 0.53 8.68 -0.67
C SER A 224 1.03 10.08 -1.09
N GLN A 225 1.49 10.29 -2.31
CA GLN A 225 1.79 11.60 -2.90
C GLN A 225 1.80 11.70 -4.44
N ARG A 226 1.68 10.63 -5.27
CA ARG A 226 1.56 10.66 -6.75
C ARG A 226 1.19 9.28 -7.37
N VAL A 227 0.76 9.27 -8.64
CA VAL A 227 0.35 8.09 -9.44
C VAL A 227 1.43 7.71 -10.44
N LEU A 228 1.71 6.42 -10.56
CA LEU A 228 2.48 5.86 -11.66
C LEU A 228 1.57 5.06 -12.58
N TYR A 229 1.68 5.34 -13.88
CA TYR A 229 0.96 4.67 -14.96
C TYR A 229 1.82 3.55 -15.53
N ILE A 230 1.33 2.32 -15.47
CA ILE A 230 1.87 1.19 -16.24
C ILE A 230 0.73 0.64 -17.09
N CYS A 231 0.81 0.84 -18.40
CA CYS A 231 -0.15 0.27 -19.35
C CYS A 231 0.46 -1.00 -19.96
N ASN A 232 -0.28 -2.10 -19.97
CA ASN A 232 0.14 -3.35 -20.61
C ASN A 232 -0.15 -3.29 -22.13
N PRO A 233 0.86 -3.35 -23.03
CA PRO A 233 0.63 -3.37 -24.46
C PRO A 233 0.38 -4.82 -24.90
N ALA A 234 -0.82 -5.35 -24.68
CA ALA A 234 -1.12 -6.74 -25.01
C ALA A 234 -2.45 -6.91 -25.74
N LYS A 235 -2.59 -6.27 -26.91
CA LYS A 235 -3.53 -6.68 -27.98
C LYS A 235 -3.04 -6.32 -29.40
N GLU A 236 -1.74 -6.43 -29.66
CA GLU A 236 -1.26 -6.61 -31.03
C GLU A 236 -0.39 -7.87 -31.06
N GLU A 237 -0.81 -8.82 -31.89
CA GLU A 237 -0.18 -10.12 -32.06
C GLU A 237 1.33 -9.97 -32.31
N GLY A 238 2.14 -10.64 -31.49
CA GLY A 238 3.57 -10.83 -31.76
C GLY A 238 4.57 -9.95 -31.00
N SER A 239 4.18 -9.26 -29.91
CA SER A 239 5.15 -8.51 -29.09
C SER A 239 5.22 -9.00 -27.65
N THR A 240 6.35 -9.65 -27.35
CA THR A 240 6.94 -9.88 -26.02
C THR A 240 6.59 -8.75 -25.04
N LEU A 241 6.16 -9.07 -23.82
CA LEU A 241 6.11 -8.15 -22.67
C LEU A 241 7.41 -7.32 -22.61
N GLN A 242 7.38 -6.13 -23.20
CA GLN A 242 8.54 -5.27 -23.27
C GLN A 242 8.61 -4.42 -22.00
N PHE A 243 9.15 -5.03 -20.94
CA PHE A 243 10.07 -4.35 -20.01
C PHE A 243 11.41 -4.06 -20.73
N LYS A 244 11.36 -3.55 -21.97
CA LYS A 244 12.53 -3.29 -22.83
C LYS A 244 12.66 -1.80 -23.06
N SER A 245 13.02 -1.10 -22.01
CA SER A 245 14.03 -0.04 -21.99
C SER A 245 13.88 0.68 -20.65
N TYR A 246 15.01 1.08 -20.08
CA TYR A 246 15.11 1.75 -18.79
C TYR A 246 15.00 0.82 -17.57
N PHE A 247 15.89 -0.19 -17.58
CA PHE A 247 16.85 -0.29 -16.48
C PHE A 247 17.92 0.77 -16.71
#